data_AF-A0A9W9DR98-F1
#
_entry.id   AF-A0A9W9DR98-F1
#
_cell.length_a   1.000
_cell.length_b   1.000
_cell.length_c   1.000
_cell.angle_alpha   90.00
_cell.angle_beta   90.00
_cell.angle_gamma   90.00
#
_symmetry.space_group_name_H-M   'P 1'
#
loop_
_entity.id
_entity.type
_entity.pdbx_description
1 polymer ?
#
loop_
_entity_poly.entity_id
_entity_poly.type
_entity_poly.pdbx_seq_one_letter_code
_entity_poly.pdbx_strand_id
1 'polypeptide(L)'
;MPVVATSSPSDQDLRTAVVSLKLAHPTLGISKIHALLLVNYPDWIVSEKRTKKALQSEGLTLQSSQSIAESNKSSTPTSQSLTNPKSSRSSKGSGSGVNNVFPSSKLISNLDLSKYSTKIEVRHFNKKKGKGLVAKEKILAGSPVWKEDPYVVAAEWEIYDLQLFGQACSFCTTPFTSTTTISLITSCPASCHARFCNRLCRDRSTRTHPLLCPVQNPASIPLLQWARKEEWMALHALACMTSRVMTLCQESKDPQGTKVAEDEWKIANSFATVSMEDRAKYHFHQGNQPDSESWRKAFDLYMQAFKEPPSLLDQKKLAKIMKKPLKADVSQGLFQYDAFLRNLGKMSLNLEGHGGLYVLHSHLNHSCQPNIAVHHLDQRTALSRITAIAMKDIEPGEELFITYVNPTMSVEQRRDELQQWGFGRCECKRCLKEEREELEAKSHMVGEGGDEDLLKFSQADLERELKIGLGVM
;
A
#
# COMPACT_ATOMS: atom_id res chain seq x y z
N MET A 1 40.95 -16.69 21.89
CA MET A 1 40.63 -17.77 20.93
C MET A 1 39.30 -17.44 20.27
N PRO A 2 39.09 -17.72 18.98
CA PRO A 2 37.75 -17.60 18.40
C PRO A 2 36.84 -18.62 19.06
N VAL A 3 35.69 -18.18 19.57
CA VAL A 3 34.70 -19.09 20.16
C VAL A 3 34.05 -19.85 19.02
N VAL A 4 34.12 -21.17 19.06
CA VAL A 4 33.46 -22.03 18.08
C VAL A 4 31.99 -22.11 18.47
N ALA A 5 31.08 -21.75 17.56
CA ALA A 5 29.65 -21.87 17.78
C ALA A 5 29.30 -23.33 18.11
N THR A 6 28.59 -23.55 19.23
CA THR A 6 28.48 -24.88 19.87
C THR A 6 27.06 -25.31 20.20
N SER A 7 26.06 -24.44 20.07
CA SER A 7 24.67 -24.77 20.39
C SER A 7 23.69 -24.29 19.32
N SER A 8 22.63 -25.05 19.06
CA SER A 8 21.51 -24.55 18.24
C SER A 8 20.39 -24.11 19.18
N PRO A 9 19.91 -22.85 19.13
CA PRO A 9 18.93 -22.33 20.08
C PRO A 9 17.58 -23.03 19.95
N SER A 10 16.73 -22.92 20.98
CA SER A 10 15.33 -23.35 20.87
C SER A 10 14.58 -22.48 19.86
N ASP A 11 13.45 -22.96 19.34
CA ASP A 11 12.61 -22.15 18.44
C ASP A 11 12.02 -20.91 19.15
N GLN A 12 11.92 -20.90 20.49
CA GLN A 12 11.40 -19.76 21.25
C GLN A 12 12.47 -18.69 21.49
N ASP A 13 13.70 -19.09 21.83
CA ASP A 13 14.84 -18.17 21.97
C ASP A 13 15.19 -17.54 20.63
N LEU A 14 15.20 -18.36 19.56
CA LEU A 14 15.45 -17.89 18.20
C LEU A 14 14.41 -16.85 17.76
N ARG A 15 13.11 -17.09 17.99
CA ARG A 15 12.06 -16.09 17.70
C ARG A 15 12.30 -14.81 18.49
N THR A 16 12.53 -14.91 19.80
CA THR A 16 12.71 -13.75 20.67
C THR A 16 13.88 -12.87 20.20
N ALA A 17 15.03 -13.47 19.90
CA ALA A 17 16.20 -12.78 19.36
C ALA A 17 15.93 -12.15 17.98
N VAL A 18 15.30 -12.89 17.06
CA VAL A 18 15.02 -12.45 15.69
C VAL A 18 13.96 -11.35 15.65
N VAL A 19 12.94 -11.41 16.51
CA VAL A 19 11.96 -10.34 16.74
C VAL A 19 12.68 -9.09 17.28
N SER A 20 13.52 -9.22 18.30
CA SER A 20 14.27 -8.10 18.87
C SER A 20 15.17 -7.41 17.83
N LEU A 21 15.91 -8.18 17.03
CA LEU A 21 16.75 -7.64 15.95
C LEU A 21 15.94 -6.95 14.86
N LYS A 22 14.75 -7.48 14.53
CA LYS A 22 13.86 -6.89 13.53
C LYS A 22 13.12 -5.65 14.04
N LEU A 23 12.86 -5.55 15.34
CA LEU A 23 12.36 -4.34 15.99
C LEU A 23 13.43 -3.24 16.03
N ALA A 24 14.68 -3.58 16.36
CA ALA A 24 15.80 -2.64 16.33
C ALA A 24 16.16 -2.18 14.91
N HIS A 25 15.91 -3.01 13.90
CA HIS A 25 16.20 -2.72 12.50
C HIS A 25 15.03 -3.03 11.55
N PRO A 26 13.93 -2.25 11.58
CA PRO A 26 12.69 -2.55 10.87
C PRO A 26 12.86 -2.74 9.36
N THR A 27 13.79 -2.03 8.73
CA THR A 27 14.02 -2.03 7.28
C THR A 27 14.93 -3.17 6.78
N LEU A 28 15.62 -3.91 7.65
CA LEU A 28 16.58 -4.93 7.20
C LEU A 28 15.89 -6.21 6.72
N GLY A 29 16.29 -6.68 5.53
CA GLY A 29 15.86 -7.95 4.97
C GLY A 29 16.42 -9.16 5.73
N ILE A 30 15.86 -10.34 5.43
CA ILE A 30 16.09 -11.60 6.16
C ILE A 30 17.60 -11.92 6.31
N SER A 31 18.37 -11.80 5.23
CA SER A 31 19.80 -12.13 5.23
C SER A 31 20.64 -11.19 6.12
N LYS A 32 20.27 -9.91 6.22
CA LYS A 32 20.94 -8.94 7.12
C LYS A 32 20.57 -9.12 8.58
N ILE A 33 19.30 -9.46 8.86
CA ILE A 33 18.88 -9.88 10.20
C ILE A 33 19.59 -11.19 10.61
N HIS A 34 19.78 -12.13 9.67
CA HIS A 34 20.51 -13.36 9.93
C HIS A 34 22.00 -13.11 10.23
N ALA A 35 22.66 -12.21 9.49
CA ALA A 35 24.04 -11.82 9.79
C ALA A 35 24.16 -11.16 11.18
N LEU A 36 23.26 -10.22 11.53
CA LEU A 36 23.23 -9.61 12.87
C LEU A 36 22.94 -10.63 13.98
N LEU A 37 22.11 -11.64 13.71
CA LEU A 37 21.85 -12.74 14.65
C LEU A 37 23.13 -13.50 14.99
N LEU A 38 23.96 -13.83 14.00
CA LEU A 38 25.22 -14.55 14.22
C LEU A 38 26.31 -13.65 14.85
N VAL A 39 26.23 -12.33 14.71
CA VAL A 39 27.12 -11.37 15.40
C VAL A 39 26.72 -11.18 16.87
N ASN A 40 25.43 -11.01 17.15
CA ASN A 40 24.92 -10.78 18.51
C ASN A 40 24.87 -12.08 19.35
N TYR A 41 24.82 -13.25 18.71
CA TYR A 41 24.80 -14.56 19.35
C TYR A 41 25.89 -15.46 18.73
N PRO A 42 27.19 -15.21 18.99
CA PRO A 42 28.30 -15.91 18.33
C PRO A 42 28.36 -17.41 18.65
N ASP A 43 27.73 -17.86 19.73
CA ASP A 43 27.67 -19.26 20.14
C ASP A 43 26.59 -20.08 19.41
N TRP A 44 25.72 -19.42 18.62
CA TRP A 44 24.53 -20.01 18.01
C TRP A 44 24.76 -20.55 16.59
N ILE A 45 24.40 -21.82 16.38
CA ILE A 45 24.32 -22.45 15.06
C ILE A 45 22.87 -22.35 14.56
N VAL A 46 22.62 -21.38 13.67
CA VAL A 46 21.32 -21.14 13.03
C VAL A 46 21.54 -21.03 11.52
N SER A 47 20.64 -21.62 10.72
CA SER A 47 20.63 -21.41 9.26
C SER A 47 19.69 -20.27 8.88
N GLU A 48 20.02 -19.54 7.81
CA GLU A 48 19.17 -18.46 7.27
C GLU A 48 17.72 -18.93 7.02
N LYS A 49 17.53 -20.18 6.57
CA LYS A 49 16.21 -20.80 6.39
C LYS A 49 15.40 -20.89 7.69
N ARG A 50 16.07 -21.12 8.84
CA ARG A 50 15.42 -21.18 10.16
C ARG A 50 15.11 -19.77 10.68
N THR A 51 16.01 -18.80 10.47
CA THR A 51 15.75 -17.36 10.69
C THR A 51 14.55 -16.87 9.87
N LYS A 52 14.49 -17.23 8.57
CA LYS A 52 13.36 -16.92 7.67
C LYS A 52 12.06 -17.50 8.21
N LYS A 53 12.05 -18.77 8.62
CA LYS A 53 10.85 -19.42 9.18
C LYS A 53 10.37 -18.74 10.47
N ALA A 54 11.29 -18.29 11.33
CA ALA A 54 10.97 -17.53 12.54
C ALA A 54 10.42 -16.13 12.24
N LEU A 55 11.00 -15.38 11.29
CA LEU A 55 10.43 -14.10 10.84
C LEU A 55 9.02 -14.28 10.23
N GLN A 56 8.82 -15.33 9.45
CA GLN A 56 7.54 -15.63 8.82
C GLN A 56 6.44 -16.06 9.80
N SER A 57 6.78 -16.77 10.88
CA SER A 57 5.78 -17.16 11.90
C SER A 57 5.23 -15.97 12.69
N GLU A 58 6.03 -14.90 12.84
CA GLU A 58 5.64 -13.67 13.54
C GLU A 58 5.14 -12.57 12.59
N GLY A 59 5.03 -12.83 11.27
CA GLY A 59 4.60 -11.85 10.27
C GLY A 59 5.62 -10.72 10.01
N LEU A 60 6.87 -10.88 10.43
CA LEU A 60 7.91 -9.84 10.41
C LEU A 60 8.77 -9.82 9.13
N THR A 61 8.32 -10.45 8.04
CA THR A 61 9.01 -10.38 6.75
C THR A 61 8.51 -9.21 5.91
N LEU A 62 9.36 -8.18 5.75
CA LEU A 62 9.31 -7.34 4.55
C LEU A 62 9.88 -8.16 3.39
N GLN A 63 9.14 -8.28 2.29
CA GLN A 63 9.68 -8.68 0.99
C GLN A 63 10.60 -7.57 0.45
N SER A 64 11.68 -7.91 -0.27
CA SER A 64 12.88 -7.06 -0.34
C SER A 64 13.81 -7.30 -1.54
N SER A 65 14.34 -6.23 -2.16
CA SER A 65 15.61 -6.30 -2.91
C SER A 65 16.57 -5.11 -2.67
N GLN A 66 17.62 -5.37 -1.87
CA GLN A 66 18.95 -4.72 -1.99
C GLN A 66 19.80 -5.57 -2.97
N SER A 67 20.95 -5.19 -3.58
CA SER A 67 21.97 -4.13 -3.39
C SER A 67 23.08 -4.17 -4.49
N ILE A 68 24.14 -3.33 -4.32
CA ILE A 68 25.52 -3.32 -4.92
C ILE A 68 25.63 -2.50 -6.23
N ALA A 69 26.62 -1.63 -6.50
CA ALA A 69 27.81 -1.05 -5.79
C ALA A 69 27.77 0.50 -5.95
N GLU A 70 28.51 1.41 -5.28
CA GLU A 70 29.85 1.54 -4.65
C GLU A 70 31.04 2.06 -5.50
N SER A 71 31.76 3.08 -4.95
CA SER A 71 32.94 3.83 -5.43
C SER A 71 32.74 4.76 -6.66
N ASN A 72 32.95 6.09 -6.59
CA ASN A 72 34.22 6.76 -6.27
C ASN A 72 34.07 8.24 -5.82
N LYS A 73 35.20 8.87 -5.46
CA LYS A 73 35.31 10.16 -4.74
C LYS A 73 35.27 11.45 -5.61
N SER A 74 34.92 12.55 -4.92
CA SER A 74 35.50 13.92 -5.01
C SER A 74 34.92 14.98 -5.96
N SER A 75 35.15 16.25 -5.54
CA SER A 75 34.97 17.55 -6.21
C SER A 75 33.58 18.22 -6.24
N THR A 76 33.42 19.24 -5.38
CA THR A 76 32.72 20.51 -5.64
C THR A 76 33.27 21.18 -6.91
N PRO A 77 32.47 21.92 -7.71
CA PRO A 77 32.13 23.33 -7.39
C PRO A 77 30.64 23.71 -7.65
N THR A 78 30.03 24.55 -6.81
CA THR A 78 29.84 26.02 -6.99
C THR A 78 28.65 26.43 -7.86
N SER A 79 27.86 27.33 -7.29
CA SER A 79 26.68 28.04 -7.79
C SER A 79 26.65 28.46 -9.27
N GLN A 80 25.43 28.51 -9.82
CA GLN A 80 24.88 29.79 -10.28
C GLN A 80 23.35 29.80 -10.36
N SER A 81 22.75 30.87 -9.86
CA SER A 81 21.33 31.16 -9.94
C SER A 81 20.99 31.80 -11.28
N LEU A 82 19.93 31.33 -11.94
CA LEU A 82 19.25 32.10 -12.98
C LEU A 82 17.75 32.15 -12.71
N THR A 83 17.29 33.37 -12.47
CA THR A 83 15.91 33.73 -12.13
C THR A 83 14.99 33.58 -13.35
N ASN A 84 13.78 33.04 -13.14
CA ASN A 84 12.68 33.15 -14.11
C ASN A 84 11.57 34.08 -13.58
N PRO A 85 10.89 34.85 -14.45
CA PRO A 85 10.12 36.02 -14.03
C PRO A 85 8.67 35.72 -13.59
N LYS A 86 8.10 36.72 -12.92
CA LYS A 86 6.77 36.79 -12.32
C LYS A 86 5.63 36.47 -13.31
N SER A 87 4.62 35.74 -12.83
CA SER A 87 3.23 35.91 -13.27
C SER A 87 2.34 36.26 -12.06
N SER A 88 1.11 36.72 -12.34
CA SER A 88 0.43 37.75 -11.53
C SER A 88 -0.42 37.25 -10.37
N ARG A 89 -0.44 38.07 -9.30
CA ARG A 89 -1.36 37.94 -8.15
C ARG A 89 -2.82 38.14 -8.58
N SER A 90 -3.72 37.30 -8.05
CA SER A 90 -5.09 37.68 -7.71
C SER A 90 -5.34 37.41 -6.23
N SER A 91 -6.14 38.25 -5.58
CA SER A 91 -6.22 38.39 -4.12
C SER A 91 -7.26 37.49 -3.44
N LYS A 92 -6.96 37.02 -2.22
CA LYS A 92 -7.91 36.86 -1.10
C LYS A 92 -7.27 36.37 0.21
N GLY A 93 -7.78 36.91 1.33
CA GLY A 93 -7.95 36.18 2.60
C GLY A 93 -6.70 35.92 3.44
N SER A 94 -6.46 36.77 4.43
CA SER A 94 -5.60 36.45 5.58
C SER A 94 -6.26 35.38 6.46
N GLY A 95 -5.60 34.22 6.60
CA GLY A 95 -6.00 33.16 7.52
C GLY A 95 -4.92 32.09 7.57
N SER A 96 -3.98 32.24 8.52
CA SER A 96 -2.79 31.37 8.68
C SER A 96 -3.12 30.05 9.37
N GLY A 97 -4.07 29.30 8.80
CA GLY A 97 -4.30 27.89 9.14
C GLY A 97 -3.73 27.00 8.04
N VAL A 98 -2.89 26.02 8.39
CA VAL A 98 -2.54 24.93 7.47
C VAL A 98 -3.82 24.17 7.15
N ASN A 99 -4.33 24.31 5.93
CA ASN A 99 -5.50 23.55 5.46
C ASN A 99 -5.15 22.06 5.45
N ASN A 100 -5.55 21.32 6.47
CA ASN A 100 -5.37 19.86 6.53
C ASN A 100 -6.16 19.20 5.39
N VAL A 101 -5.42 18.63 4.42
CA VAL A 101 -5.96 17.92 3.27
C VAL A 101 -6.19 16.46 3.64
N PHE A 102 -7.35 16.19 4.23
CA PHE A 102 -7.79 14.81 4.52
C PHE A 102 -8.00 14.02 3.21
N PRO A 103 -7.69 12.70 3.18
CA PRO A 103 -8.01 11.85 2.04
C PRO A 103 -9.49 11.88 1.70
N SER A 104 -9.79 12.19 0.45
CA SER A 104 -11.17 12.17 -0.06
C SER A 104 -11.55 10.77 -0.54
N SER A 105 -12.72 10.28 -0.15
CA SER A 105 -13.30 9.04 -0.70
C SER A 105 -14.73 9.30 -1.14
N LYS A 106 -15.24 8.50 -2.08
CA LYS A 106 -16.63 8.59 -2.55
C LYS A 106 -17.39 7.32 -2.20
N LEU A 107 -18.65 7.51 -1.83
CA LEU A 107 -19.62 6.41 -1.78
C LEU A 107 -19.92 5.94 -3.20
N ILE A 108 -19.91 4.63 -3.41
CA ILE A 108 -20.52 4.04 -4.60
C ILE A 108 -21.99 3.84 -4.24
N SER A 109 -22.89 4.69 -4.76
CA SER A 109 -24.32 4.67 -4.42
C SER A 109 -25.00 3.32 -4.69
N ASN A 110 -24.45 2.54 -5.62
CA ASN A 110 -25.00 1.27 -6.09
C ASN A 110 -24.07 0.08 -5.75
N LEU A 111 -23.23 0.19 -4.71
CA LEU A 111 -22.42 -0.96 -4.27
C LEU A 111 -23.33 -2.01 -3.64
N ASP A 112 -23.57 -3.06 -4.41
CA ASP A 112 -24.34 -4.22 -3.97
C ASP A 112 -23.54 -5.05 -2.95
N LEU A 113 -23.72 -4.70 -1.67
CA LEU A 113 -23.08 -5.37 -0.54
C LEU A 113 -23.53 -6.82 -0.38
N SER A 114 -24.71 -7.20 -0.90
CA SER A 114 -25.23 -8.57 -0.76
C SER A 114 -24.35 -9.63 -1.44
N LYS A 115 -23.53 -9.21 -2.42
CA LYS A 115 -22.49 -10.03 -3.07
C LYS A 115 -21.34 -10.43 -2.14
N TYR A 116 -21.15 -9.70 -1.04
CA TYR A 116 -20.07 -9.91 -0.08
C TYR A 116 -20.60 -10.39 1.26
N SER A 117 -21.58 -9.68 1.83
CA SER A 117 -22.18 -9.98 3.12
C SER A 117 -23.47 -9.19 3.35
N THR A 118 -24.50 -9.85 3.87
CA THR A 118 -25.75 -9.20 4.32
C THR A 118 -25.61 -8.51 5.68
N LYS A 119 -24.53 -8.82 6.43
CA LYS A 119 -24.33 -8.44 7.84
C LYS A 119 -23.81 -7.03 8.05
N ILE A 120 -23.47 -6.31 6.97
CA ILE A 120 -22.78 -5.02 7.01
C ILE A 120 -23.44 -3.99 6.10
N GLU A 121 -23.25 -2.72 6.43
CA GLU A 121 -23.61 -1.57 5.59
C GLU A 121 -22.42 -0.61 5.44
N VAL A 122 -22.41 0.18 4.36
CA VAL A 122 -21.49 1.31 4.21
C VAL A 122 -22.13 2.54 4.83
N ARG A 123 -21.40 3.22 5.71
CA ARG A 123 -21.83 4.48 6.34
C ARG A 123 -20.79 5.57 6.08
N HIS A 124 -21.23 6.77 5.72
CA HIS A 124 -20.35 7.95 5.68
C HIS A 124 -20.42 8.68 7.02
N PHE A 125 -19.26 8.89 7.66
CA PHE A 125 -19.17 9.49 8.99
C PHE A 125 -19.03 11.01 8.92
N ASN A 126 -17.93 11.51 8.33
CA ASN A 126 -17.65 12.94 8.16
C ASN A 126 -16.44 13.14 7.22
N LYS A 127 -16.03 14.39 6.96
CA LYS A 127 -14.88 14.70 6.07
C LYS A 127 -13.51 14.19 6.56
N LYS A 128 -13.29 14.07 7.88
CA LYS A 128 -12.01 13.59 8.48
C LYS A 128 -11.88 12.07 8.35
N LYS A 129 -12.98 11.35 8.60
CA LYS A 129 -13.04 9.89 8.65
C LYS A 129 -13.51 9.22 7.35
N GLY A 130 -14.22 9.95 6.49
CA GLY A 130 -14.78 9.45 5.24
C GLY A 130 -15.86 8.39 5.45
N LYS A 131 -15.79 7.32 4.65
CA LYS A 131 -16.68 6.16 4.67
C LYS A 131 -16.13 5.06 5.59
N GLY A 132 -17.02 4.26 6.16
CA GLY A 132 -16.71 3.11 7.02
C GLY A 132 -17.68 1.96 6.76
N LEU A 133 -17.38 0.77 7.29
CA LEU A 133 -18.30 -0.37 7.34
C LEU A 133 -18.89 -0.51 8.74
N VAL A 134 -20.19 -0.76 8.84
CA VAL A 134 -20.91 -0.91 10.12
C VAL A 134 -21.68 -2.22 10.13
N ALA A 135 -21.69 -2.91 11.27
CA ALA A 135 -22.48 -4.12 11.48
C ALA A 135 -23.98 -3.80 11.51
N LYS A 136 -24.78 -4.53 10.74
CA LYS A 136 -26.25 -4.45 10.73
C LYS A 136 -26.90 -5.41 11.72
N GLU A 137 -26.21 -6.50 12.02
CA GLU A 137 -26.60 -7.56 12.95
C GLU A 137 -25.38 -7.99 13.76
N LYS A 138 -25.59 -8.78 14.83
CA LYS A 138 -24.48 -9.28 15.63
C LYS A 138 -23.60 -10.23 14.83
N ILE A 139 -22.28 -10.00 14.87
CA ILE A 139 -21.26 -10.85 14.25
C ILE A 139 -20.45 -11.49 15.39
N LEU A 140 -20.35 -12.82 15.40
CA LEU A 140 -19.65 -13.56 16.46
C LEU A 140 -18.14 -13.61 16.21
N ALA A 141 -17.36 -13.63 17.29
CA ALA A 141 -15.91 -13.86 17.23
C ALA A 141 -15.55 -15.11 16.42
N GLY A 142 -14.47 -15.03 15.63
CA GLY A 142 -13.98 -16.09 14.75
C GLY A 142 -14.81 -16.33 13.48
N SER A 143 -15.97 -15.68 13.31
CA SER A 143 -16.80 -15.88 12.11
C SER A 143 -16.26 -15.09 10.90
N PRO A 144 -16.29 -15.68 9.68
CA PRO A 144 -15.97 -14.95 8.46
C PRO A 144 -17.10 -13.97 8.12
N VAL A 145 -16.74 -12.70 7.92
CA VAL A 145 -17.71 -11.63 7.64
C VAL A 145 -17.97 -11.49 6.14
N TRP A 146 -16.91 -11.53 5.32
CA TRP A 146 -16.99 -11.66 3.86
C TRP A 146 -15.69 -12.26 3.28
N LYS A 147 -15.74 -12.59 1.98
CA LYS A 147 -14.56 -12.88 1.13
C LYS A 147 -14.57 -11.95 -0.07
N GLU A 148 -13.40 -11.58 -0.57
CA GLU A 148 -13.27 -10.65 -1.69
C GLU A 148 -12.13 -11.06 -2.64
N ASP A 149 -12.47 -11.15 -3.94
CA ASP A 149 -11.48 -11.22 -5.03
C ASP A 149 -10.98 -9.79 -5.32
N PRO A 150 -9.70 -9.60 -5.70
CA PRO A 150 -9.14 -8.27 -5.90
C PRO A 150 -9.76 -7.58 -7.12
N TYR A 151 -10.00 -6.28 -6.99
CA TYR A 151 -10.38 -5.41 -8.10
C TYR A 151 -9.25 -5.31 -9.11
N VAL A 152 -8.02 -5.07 -8.64
CA VAL A 152 -6.77 -5.36 -9.34
C VAL A 152 -5.76 -5.91 -8.35
N VAL A 153 -4.79 -6.69 -8.84
CA VAL A 153 -3.64 -7.13 -8.05
C VAL A 153 -2.37 -6.75 -8.80
N ALA A 154 -1.51 -5.98 -8.14
CA ALA A 154 -0.11 -5.85 -8.47
C ALA A 154 0.62 -6.95 -7.70
N ALA A 155 1.34 -7.83 -8.40
CA ALA A 155 2.14 -8.84 -7.71
C ALA A 155 3.25 -8.18 -6.88
N GLU A 156 3.47 -8.67 -5.65
CA GLU A 156 4.70 -8.43 -4.87
C GLU A 156 5.92 -8.78 -5.72
N TRP A 157 7.06 -8.12 -5.53
CA TRP A 157 8.15 -8.15 -6.50
C TRP A 157 8.76 -9.54 -6.74
N GLU A 158 8.90 -10.33 -5.69
CA GLU A 158 9.33 -11.74 -5.77
C GLU A 158 8.34 -12.58 -6.60
N ILE A 159 7.04 -12.30 -6.52
CA ILE A 159 6.01 -12.97 -7.32
C ILE A 159 5.94 -12.42 -8.75
N TYR A 160 6.14 -11.11 -8.93
CA TYR A 160 6.23 -10.46 -10.23
C TYR A 160 7.37 -11.03 -11.07
N ASP A 161 8.55 -11.22 -10.46
CA ASP A 161 9.69 -11.84 -11.11
C ASP A 161 9.37 -13.30 -11.52
N LEU A 162 8.69 -14.08 -10.66
CA LEU A 162 8.17 -15.41 -11.04
C LEU A 162 7.15 -15.35 -12.18
N GLN A 163 6.28 -14.33 -12.24
CA GLN A 163 5.34 -14.13 -13.35
C GLN A 163 6.07 -13.83 -14.68
N LEU A 164 7.16 -13.07 -14.66
CA LEU A 164 7.98 -12.79 -15.84
C LEU A 164 8.62 -14.07 -16.41
N PHE A 165 9.08 -14.97 -15.53
CA PHE A 165 9.61 -16.29 -15.93
C PHE A 165 8.52 -17.35 -16.18
N GLY A 166 7.23 -17.00 -16.09
CA GLY A 166 6.12 -17.95 -16.28
C GLY A 166 6.00 -19.01 -15.17
N GLN A 167 6.61 -18.77 -14.01
CA GLN A 167 6.63 -19.63 -12.81
C GLN A 167 5.54 -19.27 -11.79
N ALA A 168 4.76 -18.21 -12.03
CA ALA A 168 3.58 -17.88 -11.24
C ALA A 168 2.43 -17.41 -12.16
N CYS A 169 1.19 -17.54 -11.68
CA CYS A 169 0.03 -17.09 -12.43
C CYS A 169 0.03 -15.57 -12.57
N SER A 170 0.03 -15.09 -13.82
CA SER A 170 -0.07 -13.68 -14.20
C SER A 170 -1.46 -13.06 -13.96
N PHE A 171 -2.27 -13.65 -13.08
CA PHE A 171 -3.58 -13.14 -12.66
C PHE A 171 -3.81 -13.31 -11.15
N CYS A 172 -3.87 -14.54 -10.63
CA CYS A 172 -4.13 -14.80 -9.21
C CYS A 172 -2.87 -15.00 -8.35
N THR A 173 -1.72 -14.48 -8.83
CA THR A 173 -0.39 -14.44 -8.17
C THR A 173 0.18 -15.79 -7.68
N THR A 174 -0.53 -16.90 -7.87
CA THR A 174 -0.19 -18.21 -7.33
C THR A 174 1.06 -18.81 -8.02
N PRO A 175 2.16 -19.07 -7.31
CA PRO A 175 3.33 -19.77 -7.85
C PRO A 175 3.01 -21.19 -8.28
N PHE A 176 3.65 -21.63 -9.36
CA PHE A 176 3.55 -23.01 -9.85
C PHE A 176 4.57 -23.88 -9.12
N THR A 177 4.12 -24.50 -8.04
CA THR A 177 4.87 -25.49 -7.27
C THR A 177 4.72 -26.89 -7.86
N SER A 178 5.51 -27.87 -7.39
CA SER A 178 5.44 -29.27 -7.85
C SER A 178 4.06 -29.95 -7.67
N THR A 179 3.20 -29.41 -6.80
CA THR A 179 1.81 -29.88 -6.62
C THR A 179 0.80 -29.18 -7.54
N THR A 180 1.24 -28.17 -8.30
CA THR A 180 0.40 -27.50 -9.31
C THR A 180 0.21 -28.40 -10.52
N THR A 181 -1.04 -28.63 -10.90
CA THR A 181 -1.36 -29.53 -12.02
C THR A 181 -0.98 -28.89 -13.35
N ILE A 182 0.18 -29.26 -13.90
CA ILE A 182 0.75 -28.69 -15.15
C ILE A 182 -0.25 -28.77 -16.31
N SER A 183 -1.07 -29.83 -16.38
CA SER A 183 -2.11 -30.03 -17.40
C SER A 183 -3.24 -28.98 -17.41
N LEU A 184 -3.39 -28.18 -16.35
CA LEU A 184 -4.36 -27.09 -16.30
C LEU A 184 -3.76 -25.74 -16.70
N ILE A 185 -2.43 -25.60 -16.66
CA ILE A 185 -1.76 -24.33 -16.93
C ILE A 185 -1.97 -23.93 -18.40
N THR A 186 -2.43 -22.71 -18.62
CA THR A 186 -2.62 -22.12 -19.95
C THR A 186 -1.74 -20.91 -20.16
N SER A 187 -1.28 -20.73 -21.39
CA SER A 187 -0.50 -19.56 -21.83
C SER A 187 -1.39 -18.40 -22.26
N CYS A 188 -0.80 -17.21 -22.39
CA CYS A 188 -1.40 -16.08 -23.10
C CYS A 188 -1.57 -16.40 -24.61
N PRO A 189 -2.73 -16.11 -25.22
CA PRO A 189 -2.95 -16.30 -26.67
C PRO A 189 -2.01 -15.49 -27.58
N ALA A 190 -1.47 -14.36 -27.09
CA ALA A 190 -0.49 -13.55 -27.81
C ALA A 190 0.95 -14.06 -27.67
N SER A 191 1.15 -15.29 -27.18
CA SER A 191 2.45 -15.98 -27.10
C SER A 191 3.53 -15.25 -26.29
N CYS A 192 3.15 -14.45 -25.29
CA CYS A 192 4.10 -13.92 -24.31
C CYS A 192 4.37 -14.93 -23.16
N HIS A 193 5.29 -14.57 -22.26
CA HIS A 193 5.67 -15.40 -21.10
C HIS A 193 4.56 -15.61 -20.06
N ALA A 194 3.46 -14.83 -20.11
CA ALA A 194 2.38 -14.96 -19.15
C ALA A 194 1.73 -16.36 -19.16
N ARG A 195 1.43 -16.84 -17.95
CA ARG A 195 0.87 -18.17 -17.67
C ARG A 195 -0.24 -18.04 -16.63
N PHE A 196 -1.20 -18.95 -16.66
CA PHE A 196 -2.37 -18.91 -15.79
C PHE A 196 -2.72 -20.30 -15.27
N CYS A 197 -3.13 -20.42 -14.01
CA CYS A 197 -3.48 -21.70 -13.37
C CYS A 197 -4.49 -22.54 -14.15
N ASN A 198 -5.41 -21.88 -14.86
CA ASN A 198 -6.48 -22.49 -15.64
C ASN A 198 -7.09 -21.46 -16.61
N ARG A 199 -8.04 -21.92 -17.45
CA ARG A 199 -8.79 -21.07 -18.38
C ARG A 199 -9.48 -19.90 -17.68
N LEU A 200 -10.10 -20.10 -16.51
CA LEU A 200 -10.78 -19.04 -15.76
C LEU A 200 -9.82 -17.89 -15.38
N CYS A 201 -8.60 -18.19 -14.93
CA CYS A 201 -7.61 -17.17 -14.60
C CYS A 201 -7.14 -16.40 -15.85
N ARG A 202 -6.94 -17.07 -16.98
CA ARG A 202 -6.61 -16.43 -18.26
C ARG A 202 -7.75 -15.56 -18.76
N ASP A 203 -8.98 -16.07 -18.70
CA ASP A 203 -10.14 -15.38 -19.24
C ASP A 203 -10.49 -14.16 -18.38
N ARG A 204 -10.34 -14.25 -17.04
CA ARG A 204 -10.40 -13.09 -16.12
C ARG A 204 -9.26 -12.08 -16.36
N SER A 205 -8.05 -12.55 -16.70
CA SER A 205 -6.91 -11.67 -16.96
C SER A 205 -7.07 -10.80 -18.20
N THR A 206 -7.97 -11.15 -19.14
CA THR A 206 -8.24 -10.35 -20.35
C THR A 206 -8.60 -8.90 -20.06
N ARG A 207 -9.13 -8.60 -18.87
CA ARG A 207 -9.44 -7.23 -18.42
C ARG A 207 -8.20 -6.36 -18.16
N THR A 208 -7.04 -6.96 -17.86
CA THR A 208 -5.84 -6.22 -17.41
C THR A 208 -4.57 -6.60 -18.17
N HIS A 209 -4.49 -7.82 -18.70
CA HIS A 209 -3.31 -8.31 -19.39
C HIS A 209 -3.04 -7.62 -20.75
N PRO A 210 -4.02 -7.35 -21.64
CA PRO A 210 -3.72 -6.90 -23.01
C PRO A 210 -2.89 -5.61 -23.09
N LEU A 211 -3.23 -4.57 -22.33
CA LEU A 211 -2.47 -3.31 -22.30
C LEU A 211 -1.15 -3.39 -21.51
N LEU A 212 -0.92 -4.47 -20.75
CA LEU A 212 0.35 -4.75 -20.05
C LEU A 212 1.16 -5.89 -20.70
N CYS A 213 0.68 -6.43 -21.81
CA CYS A 213 1.27 -7.59 -22.45
C CYS A 213 2.44 -7.13 -23.34
N PRO A 214 3.69 -7.59 -23.11
CA PRO A 214 4.85 -7.10 -23.85
C PRO A 214 4.78 -7.35 -25.37
N VAL A 215 3.97 -8.32 -25.81
CA VAL A 215 3.75 -8.59 -27.24
C VAL A 215 2.66 -7.67 -27.83
N GLN A 216 1.56 -7.48 -27.12
CA GLN A 216 0.39 -6.72 -27.60
C GLN A 216 0.53 -5.21 -27.39
N ASN A 217 1.19 -4.78 -26.32
CA ASN A 217 1.53 -3.38 -26.04
C ASN A 217 2.98 -3.25 -25.51
N PRO A 218 4.01 -3.29 -26.39
CA PRO A 218 5.41 -3.18 -25.99
C PRO A 218 5.74 -1.86 -25.28
N ALA A 219 4.98 -0.79 -25.55
CA ALA A 219 5.16 0.51 -24.89
C ALA A 219 4.89 0.48 -23.38
N SER A 220 4.24 -0.58 -22.85
CA SER A 220 4.11 -0.79 -21.41
C SER A 220 5.40 -1.30 -20.73
N ILE A 221 6.35 -1.85 -21.50
CA ILE A 221 7.58 -2.47 -20.94
C ILE A 221 8.43 -1.46 -20.15
N PRO A 222 8.75 -0.25 -20.66
CA PRO A 222 9.57 0.71 -19.91
C PRO A 222 8.93 1.15 -18.59
N LEU A 223 7.60 1.33 -18.56
CA LEU A 223 6.86 1.66 -17.34
C LEU A 223 6.96 0.54 -16.29
N LEU A 224 6.74 -0.71 -16.70
CA LEU A 224 6.77 -1.87 -15.81
C LEU A 224 8.20 -2.17 -15.32
N GLN A 225 9.21 -1.99 -16.17
CA GLN A 225 10.62 -2.06 -15.79
C GLN A 225 11.00 -0.96 -14.79
N TRP A 226 10.54 0.28 -14.99
CA TRP A 226 10.76 1.37 -14.03
C TRP A 226 10.08 1.08 -12.68
N ALA A 227 8.82 0.63 -12.68
CA ALA A 227 8.12 0.25 -11.46
C ALA A 227 8.85 -0.86 -10.70
N ARG A 228 9.36 -1.91 -11.39
CA ARG A 228 10.14 -2.98 -10.76
C ARG A 228 11.50 -2.52 -10.24
N LYS A 229 12.20 -1.64 -10.99
CA LYS A 229 13.53 -1.12 -10.62
C LYS A 229 13.47 -0.25 -9.36
N GLU A 230 12.49 0.65 -9.27
CA GLU A 230 12.29 1.53 -8.11
C GLU A 230 11.43 0.87 -7.01
N GLU A 231 11.16 -0.44 -7.12
CA GLU A 231 10.27 -1.23 -6.24
C GLU A 231 8.90 -0.58 -5.93
N TRP A 232 8.40 0.26 -6.85
CA TRP A 232 7.29 1.17 -6.62
C TRP A 232 5.91 0.52 -6.85
N MET A 233 5.43 -0.22 -5.85
CA MET A 233 4.15 -0.97 -5.89
C MET A 233 2.94 -0.12 -6.30
N ALA A 234 2.88 1.14 -5.87
CA ALA A 234 1.79 2.06 -6.25
C ALA A 234 1.76 2.36 -7.76
N LEU A 235 2.91 2.43 -8.43
CA LEU A 235 2.99 2.62 -9.88
C LEU A 235 2.57 1.35 -10.64
N HIS A 236 2.96 0.17 -10.14
CA HIS A 236 2.53 -1.13 -10.68
C HIS A 236 1.01 -1.29 -10.58
N ALA A 237 0.43 -1.06 -9.41
CA ALA A 237 -1.02 -1.12 -9.21
C ALA A 237 -1.79 -0.09 -10.05
N LEU A 238 -1.22 1.11 -10.25
CA LEU A 238 -1.79 2.10 -11.15
C LEU A 238 -1.79 1.60 -12.60
N ALA A 239 -0.71 0.99 -13.08
CA ALA A 239 -0.69 0.37 -14.41
C ALA A 239 -1.76 -0.73 -14.55
N CYS A 240 -1.96 -1.57 -13.52
CA CYS A 240 -3.02 -2.57 -13.49
C CYS A 240 -4.44 -1.96 -13.51
N MET A 241 -4.70 -0.93 -12.69
CA MET A 241 -5.98 -0.22 -12.67
C MET A 241 -6.27 0.49 -13.99
N THR A 242 -5.29 1.20 -14.55
CA THR A 242 -5.42 1.92 -15.84
C THR A 242 -5.74 0.96 -16.96
N SER A 243 -4.99 -0.15 -17.06
CA SER A 243 -5.27 -1.22 -18.02
C SER A 243 -6.69 -1.77 -17.86
N ARG A 244 -7.13 -2.00 -16.62
CA ARG A 244 -8.49 -2.50 -16.31
C ARG A 244 -9.58 -1.53 -16.77
N VAL A 245 -9.51 -0.27 -16.35
CA VAL A 245 -10.49 0.78 -16.71
C VAL A 245 -10.54 0.97 -18.23
N MET A 246 -9.38 1.07 -18.89
CA MET A 246 -9.31 1.29 -20.34
C MET A 246 -9.88 0.12 -21.13
N THR A 247 -9.59 -1.12 -20.74
CA THR A 247 -10.09 -2.33 -21.42
C THR A 247 -11.61 -2.44 -21.25
N LEU A 248 -12.13 -2.22 -20.05
CA LEU A 248 -13.57 -2.25 -19.78
C LEU A 248 -14.34 -1.08 -20.43
N CYS A 249 -13.65 0.02 -20.79
CA CYS A 249 -14.21 1.06 -21.66
C CYS A 249 -14.35 0.63 -23.14
N GLN A 250 -13.70 -0.46 -23.57
CA GLN A 250 -13.87 -1.03 -24.91
C GLN A 250 -15.06 -1.99 -25.01
N GLU A 251 -15.44 -2.63 -23.89
CA GLU A 251 -16.62 -3.48 -23.80
C GLU A 251 -17.92 -2.68 -24.02
N SER A 252 -18.92 -3.28 -24.67
CA SER A 252 -20.17 -2.59 -25.04
C SER A 252 -21.21 -2.58 -23.92
N LYS A 253 -21.48 -3.75 -23.33
CA LYS A 253 -22.40 -4.00 -22.20
C LYS A 253 -21.98 -5.29 -21.49
N ASP A 254 -22.38 -5.48 -20.24
CA ASP A 254 -22.34 -6.80 -19.59
C ASP A 254 -23.51 -7.68 -20.09
N PRO A 255 -23.57 -8.98 -19.72
CA PRO A 255 -24.70 -9.85 -20.06
C PRO A 255 -26.06 -9.40 -19.49
N GLN A 256 -26.09 -8.44 -18.56
CA GLN A 256 -27.28 -7.87 -17.94
C GLN A 256 -27.72 -6.56 -18.61
N GLY A 257 -26.97 -6.06 -19.60
CA GLY A 257 -27.24 -4.82 -20.32
C GLY A 257 -26.72 -3.54 -19.66
N THR A 258 -25.99 -3.66 -18.55
CA THR A 258 -25.43 -2.55 -17.76
C THR A 258 -24.28 -1.85 -18.48
N LYS A 259 -24.07 -0.57 -18.16
CA LYS A 259 -22.98 0.24 -18.68
C LYS A 259 -21.66 0.01 -17.94
N VAL A 260 -21.03 -1.13 -18.20
CA VAL A 260 -19.75 -1.59 -17.62
C VAL A 260 -18.75 -0.45 -17.38
N ALA A 261 -18.45 0.32 -18.42
CA ALA A 261 -17.49 1.43 -18.38
C ALA A 261 -17.84 2.54 -17.36
N GLU A 262 -19.13 2.85 -17.16
CA GLU A 262 -19.56 3.88 -16.20
C GLU A 262 -19.44 3.40 -14.76
N ASP A 263 -19.81 2.15 -14.48
CA ASP A 263 -19.74 1.60 -13.12
C ASP A 263 -18.31 1.25 -12.71
N GLU A 264 -17.50 0.74 -13.63
CA GLU A 264 -16.06 0.56 -13.44
C GLU A 264 -15.36 1.89 -13.11
N TRP A 265 -15.70 2.98 -13.83
CA TRP A 265 -15.14 4.30 -13.56
C TRP A 265 -15.61 4.90 -12.22
N LYS A 266 -16.84 4.61 -11.77
CA LYS A 266 -17.31 4.95 -10.41
C LYS A 266 -16.50 4.21 -9.35
N ILE A 267 -16.24 2.91 -9.53
CA ILE A 267 -15.43 2.10 -8.61
C ILE A 267 -14.01 2.66 -8.52
N ALA A 268 -13.35 2.88 -9.66
CA ALA A 268 -12.00 3.45 -9.75
C ALA A 268 -11.85 4.81 -9.05
N ASN A 269 -12.94 5.59 -8.94
CA ASN A 269 -12.98 6.90 -8.27
C ASN A 269 -13.57 6.88 -6.85
N SER A 270 -13.87 5.70 -6.30
CA SER A 270 -14.44 5.55 -4.96
C SER A 270 -13.41 5.41 -3.85
N PHE A 271 -12.22 4.88 -4.19
CA PHE A 271 -11.09 4.64 -3.30
C PHE A 271 -10.59 5.93 -2.63
N ALA A 272 -10.04 5.82 -1.41
CA ALA A 272 -9.48 6.96 -0.70
C ALA A 272 -8.34 7.59 -1.50
N THR A 273 -8.37 8.91 -1.69
CA THR A 273 -7.54 9.62 -2.65
C THR A 273 -7.01 10.91 -2.05
N VAL A 274 -5.70 11.06 -2.15
CA VAL A 274 -4.88 12.23 -1.81
C VAL A 274 -3.79 12.33 -2.90
N SER A 275 -3.28 13.51 -3.22
CA SER A 275 -2.17 13.61 -4.19
C SER A 275 -0.84 13.19 -3.55
N MET A 276 0.13 12.76 -4.36
CA MET A 276 1.50 12.52 -3.86
C MET A 276 2.14 13.79 -3.29
N GLU A 277 1.86 14.96 -3.89
CA GLU A 277 2.31 16.27 -3.39
C GLU A 277 1.71 16.61 -2.01
N ASP A 278 0.44 16.28 -1.77
CA ASP A 278 -0.19 16.46 -0.46
C ASP A 278 0.33 15.44 0.56
N ARG A 279 0.59 14.19 0.17
CA ARG A 279 1.24 13.20 1.05
C ARG A 279 2.62 13.66 1.49
N ALA A 280 3.44 14.17 0.56
CA ALA A 280 4.79 14.63 0.85
C ALA A 280 4.84 15.67 1.99
N LYS A 281 3.80 16.49 2.15
CA LYS A 281 3.68 17.49 3.25
C LYS A 281 3.55 16.86 4.64
N TYR A 282 3.07 15.61 4.73
CA TYR A 282 2.96 14.86 5.98
C TYR A 282 4.21 14.01 6.28
N HIS A 283 5.13 13.87 5.32
CA HIS A 283 6.35 13.07 5.46
C HIS A 283 7.52 13.91 5.99
N PHE A 284 7.44 14.38 7.24
CA PHE A 284 8.50 15.22 7.82
C PHE A 284 9.85 14.48 8.04
N HIS A 285 9.90 13.15 8.13
CA HIS A 285 11.11 12.42 8.58
C HIS A 285 11.49 11.10 7.88
N GLN A 286 10.91 10.71 6.73
CA GLN A 286 11.32 9.46 6.05
C GLN A 286 11.46 9.62 4.53
N GLY A 287 12.72 9.63 4.05
CA GLY A 287 13.11 9.88 2.66
C GLY A 287 12.91 8.71 1.69
N ASN A 288 11.76 8.02 1.77
CA ASN A 288 11.47 6.80 1.02
C ASN A 288 10.32 6.93 -0.01
N GLN A 289 9.88 8.14 -0.33
CA GLN A 289 9.02 8.38 -1.50
C GLN A 289 9.83 8.93 -2.67
N PRO A 290 9.52 8.54 -3.92
CA PRO A 290 10.18 9.12 -5.09
C PRO A 290 9.95 10.63 -5.12
N ASP A 291 10.93 11.36 -5.61
CA ASP A 291 10.89 12.81 -5.71
C ASP A 291 10.05 13.31 -6.91
N SER A 292 9.94 14.64 -7.04
CA SER A 292 9.14 15.24 -8.12
C SER A 292 9.68 14.92 -9.53
N GLU A 293 10.98 14.62 -9.67
CA GLU A 293 11.57 14.18 -10.93
C GLU A 293 11.12 12.75 -11.27
N SER A 294 11.21 11.85 -10.29
CA SER A 294 10.75 10.46 -10.40
C SER A 294 9.26 10.36 -10.75
N TRP A 295 8.42 11.26 -10.20
CA TRP A 295 7.00 11.34 -10.56
C TRP A 295 6.78 11.78 -12.01
N ARG A 296 7.52 12.78 -12.50
CA ARG A 296 7.45 13.24 -13.90
C ARG A 296 7.89 12.15 -14.87
N LYS A 297 9.03 11.51 -14.59
CA LYS A 297 9.54 10.39 -15.39
C LYS A 297 8.55 9.22 -15.42
N ALA A 298 7.95 8.87 -14.29
CA ALA A 298 6.92 7.83 -14.25
C ALA A 298 5.65 8.23 -15.03
N PHE A 299 5.26 9.51 -15.03
CA PHE A 299 4.16 10.02 -15.84
C PHE A 299 4.46 9.94 -17.34
N ASP A 300 5.67 10.30 -17.78
CA ASP A 300 6.07 10.21 -19.19
C ASP A 300 6.03 8.76 -19.69
N LEU A 301 6.57 7.82 -18.90
CA LEU A 301 6.50 6.38 -19.21
C LEU A 301 5.05 5.86 -19.19
N TYR A 302 4.20 6.38 -18.31
CA TYR A 302 2.78 6.03 -18.23
C TYR A 302 1.99 6.55 -19.45
N MET A 303 2.28 7.78 -19.90
CA MET A 303 1.71 8.36 -21.11
C MET A 303 2.12 7.56 -22.36
N GLN A 304 3.41 7.18 -22.46
CA GLN A 304 3.91 6.31 -23.53
C GLN A 304 3.24 4.94 -23.53
N ALA A 305 3.04 4.33 -22.35
CA ALA A 305 2.42 3.02 -22.22
C ALA A 305 0.94 2.98 -22.65
N PHE A 306 0.17 4.03 -22.36
CA PHE A 306 -1.30 3.96 -22.43
C PHE A 306 -1.98 4.96 -23.38
N LYS A 307 -1.28 5.97 -23.89
CA LYS A 307 -1.90 7.03 -24.68
C LYS A 307 -1.10 7.43 -25.93
N GLU A 308 0.18 7.72 -25.74
CA GLU A 308 1.06 8.31 -26.77
C GLU A 308 2.36 7.49 -26.92
N PRO A 309 2.32 6.24 -27.44
CA PRO A 309 3.51 5.45 -27.67
C PRO A 309 4.49 6.16 -28.62
N PRO A 310 5.81 6.08 -28.37
CA PRO A 310 6.80 6.86 -29.12
C PRO A 310 7.01 6.37 -30.56
N SER A 311 6.70 5.11 -30.87
CA SER A 311 6.88 4.53 -32.20
C SER A 311 5.56 4.34 -32.96
N LEU A 312 5.57 4.53 -34.27
CA LEU A 312 4.41 4.25 -35.14
C LEU A 312 3.96 2.78 -35.08
N LEU A 313 4.88 1.85 -34.77
CA LEU A 313 4.56 0.43 -34.60
C LEU A 313 3.76 0.20 -33.31
N ASP A 314 4.16 0.83 -32.21
CA ASP A 314 3.49 0.69 -30.92
C ASP A 314 2.16 1.44 -30.90
N GLN A 315 2.06 2.59 -31.56
CA GLN A 315 0.78 3.28 -31.81
C GLN A 315 -0.21 2.36 -32.55
N LYS A 316 0.24 1.69 -33.63
CA LYS A 316 -0.57 0.70 -34.36
C LYS A 316 -0.93 -0.53 -33.52
N LYS A 317 -0.10 -0.91 -32.54
CA LYS A 317 -0.39 -2.00 -31.60
C LYS A 317 -1.43 -1.58 -30.56
N LEU A 318 -1.26 -0.42 -29.91
CA LEU A 318 -2.20 0.13 -28.95
C LEU A 318 -3.59 0.35 -29.57
N ALA A 319 -3.66 0.87 -30.80
CA ALA A 319 -4.92 1.07 -31.54
C ALA A 319 -5.69 -0.23 -31.85
N LYS A 320 -5.04 -1.40 -31.89
CA LYS A 320 -5.75 -2.69 -32.03
C LYS A 320 -6.52 -3.09 -30.77
N ILE A 321 -6.07 -2.61 -29.61
CA ILE A 321 -6.70 -2.81 -28.30
C ILE A 321 -7.74 -1.70 -28.08
N MET A 322 -7.32 -0.44 -28.24
CA MET A 322 -8.11 0.77 -28.02
C MET A 322 -8.89 1.17 -29.27
N LYS A 323 -9.93 0.39 -29.59
CA LYS A 323 -10.78 0.57 -30.79
C LYS A 323 -11.75 1.75 -30.71
N LYS A 324 -12.11 2.18 -29.50
CA LYS A 324 -13.02 3.28 -29.21
C LYS A 324 -12.31 4.33 -28.36
N PRO A 325 -12.52 5.64 -28.62
CA PRO A 325 -12.00 6.69 -27.75
C PRO A 325 -12.60 6.57 -26.35
N LEU A 326 -11.81 6.91 -25.33
CA LEU A 326 -12.32 7.04 -23.96
C LEU A 326 -13.24 8.25 -23.86
N LYS A 327 -14.18 8.21 -22.92
CA LYS A 327 -14.94 9.41 -22.53
C LYS A 327 -14.01 10.47 -21.96
N ALA A 328 -14.37 11.74 -22.12
CA ALA A 328 -13.53 12.87 -21.72
C ALA A 328 -13.19 12.87 -20.22
N ASP A 329 -14.13 12.50 -19.35
CA ASP A 329 -13.93 12.40 -17.90
C ASP A 329 -12.96 11.28 -17.51
N VAL A 330 -13.07 10.11 -18.16
CA VAL A 330 -12.12 8.99 -18.00
C VAL A 330 -10.73 9.39 -18.49
N SER A 331 -10.65 10.01 -19.68
CA SER A 331 -9.37 10.43 -20.26
C SER A 331 -8.68 11.50 -19.42
N GLN A 332 -9.40 12.48 -18.90
CA GLN A 332 -8.85 13.51 -18.00
C GLN A 332 -8.41 12.91 -16.66
N GLY A 333 -9.25 12.05 -16.08
CA GLY A 333 -8.97 11.39 -14.80
C GLY A 333 -7.85 10.34 -14.83
N LEU A 334 -7.40 9.92 -16.02
CA LEU A 334 -6.24 9.03 -16.19
C LEU A 334 -4.97 9.76 -16.67
N PHE A 335 -5.09 10.73 -17.59
CA PHE A 335 -3.95 11.26 -18.37
C PHE A 335 -3.59 12.73 -18.12
N GLN A 336 -4.17 13.37 -17.11
CA GLN A 336 -3.65 14.64 -16.57
C GLN A 336 -2.62 14.36 -15.47
N TYR A 337 -1.55 15.15 -15.40
CA TYR A 337 -0.48 14.97 -14.41
C TYR A 337 -1.00 14.95 -12.96
N ASP A 338 -1.82 15.94 -12.58
CA ASP A 338 -2.40 15.98 -11.23
C ASP A 338 -3.34 14.78 -10.96
N ALA A 339 -3.99 14.25 -12.00
CA ALA A 339 -4.82 13.06 -11.90
C ALA A 339 -3.97 11.80 -11.71
N PHE A 340 -2.84 11.70 -12.40
CA PHE A 340 -1.83 10.66 -12.18
C PHE A 340 -1.28 10.71 -10.74
N LEU A 341 -0.92 11.88 -10.22
CA LEU A 341 -0.46 12.03 -8.82
C LEU A 341 -1.54 11.64 -7.79
N ARG A 342 -2.82 11.99 -8.04
CA ARG A 342 -3.95 11.53 -7.22
C ARG A 342 -4.14 10.01 -7.32
N ASN A 343 -4.00 9.43 -8.50
CA ASN A 343 -4.14 7.99 -8.70
C ASN A 343 -2.98 7.20 -8.06
N LEU A 344 -1.75 7.73 -8.06
CA LEU A 344 -0.63 7.17 -7.29
C LEU A 344 -0.91 7.21 -5.79
N GLY A 345 -1.28 8.37 -5.23
CA GLY A 345 -1.61 8.50 -3.81
C GLY A 345 -2.81 7.63 -3.38
N LYS A 346 -3.76 7.40 -4.28
CA LYS A 346 -4.85 6.41 -4.15
C LYS A 346 -4.31 4.98 -4.05
N MET A 347 -3.39 4.54 -4.91
CA MET A 347 -2.78 3.21 -4.76
C MET A 347 -2.04 3.11 -3.42
N SER A 348 -1.23 4.12 -3.06
CA SER A 348 -0.50 4.20 -1.78
C SER A 348 -1.38 4.27 -0.52
N LEU A 349 -2.71 4.44 -0.65
CA LEU A 349 -3.66 4.44 0.47
C LEU A 349 -4.55 3.19 0.54
N ASN A 350 -4.74 2.45 -0.56
CA ASN A 350 -5.78 1.41 -0.63
C ASN A 350 -5.22 0.02 -1.00
N LEU A 351 -3.93 -0.08 -1.31
CA LEU A 351 -3.26 -1.37 -1.46
C LEU A 351 -3.13 -2.07 -0.11
N GLU A 352 -3.58 -3.31 -0.07
CA GLU A 352 -3.29 -4.26 0.99
C GLU A 352 -1.87 -4.83 0.82
N GLY A 353 -1.29 -5.41 1.87
CA GLY A 353 0.13 -5.83 1.91
C GLY A 353 0.56 -6.75 0.75
N HIS A 354 -0.32 -7.63 0.28
CA HIS A 354 -0.04 -8.53 -0.84
C HIS A 354 -0.37 -7.93 -2.23
N GLY A 355 -0.38 -6.59 -2.32
CA GLY A 355 -0.53 -5.84 -3.57
C GLY A 355 -1.92 -5.88 -4.20
N GLY A 356 -2.92 -6.39 -3.47
CA GLY A 356 -4.32 -6.37 -3.88
C GLY A 356 -4.99 -5.03 -3.57
N LEU A 357 -5.77 -4.53 -4.52
CA LEU A 357 -6.74 -3.44 -4.32
C LEU A 357 -8.14 -4.04 -4.28
N TYR A 358 -8.93 -3.70 -3.26
CA TYR A 358 -10.20 -4.36 -2.94
C TYR A 358 -11.30 -3.31 -2.68
N VAL A 359 -12.47 -3.46 -3.31
CA VAL A 359 -13.54 -2.44 -3.32
C VAL A 359 -14.19 -2.31 -1.94
N LEU A 360 -14.54 -3.43 -1.30
CA LEU A 360 -15.23 -3.42 -0.02
C LEU A 360 -14.24 -3.20 1.13
N HIS A 361 -13.12 -3.93 1.14
CA HIS A 361 -12.07 -3.74 2.15
C HIS A 361 -11.54 -2.29 2.22
N SER A 362 -11.50 -1.52 1.12
CA SER A 362 -11.14 -0.09 1.17
C SER A 362 -12.16 0.84 1.86
N HIS A 363 -13.18 0.27 2.52
CA HIS A 363 -14.11 0.97 3.42
C HIS A 363 -13.82 0.69 4.90
N LEU A 364 -12.85 -0.16 5.24
CA LEU A 364 -12.44 -0.36 6.63
C LEU A 364 -11.65 0.87 7.09
N ASN A 365 -11.89 1.31 8.33
CA ASN A 365 -11.15 2.39 8.96
C ASN A 365 -10.09 1.87 9.95
N HIS A 366 -9.19 2.76 10.37
CA HIS A 366 -8.19 2.45 11.37
C HIS A 366 -8.72 2.41 12.82
N SER A 367 -8.28 1.43 13.59
CA SER A 367 -8.21 1.47 15.06
C SER A 367 -6.98 0.73 15.56
N CYS A 368 -6.28 1.26 16.57
CA CYS A 368 -5.19 0.52 17.26
C CYS A 368 -5.71 -0.64 18.14
N GLN A 369 -7.04 -0.74 18.28
CA GLN A 369 -7.76 -1.90 18.80
C GLN A 369 -8.79 -2.32 17.72
N PRO A 370 -8.37 -3.10 16.71
CA PRO A 370 -9.24 -3.55 15.64
C PRO A 370 -10.27 -4.58 16.12
N ASN A 371 -11.31 -4.80 15.31
CA ASN A 371 -12.28 -5.88 15.50
C ASN A 371 -12.41 -6.81 14.28
N ILE A 372 -11.74 -6.47 13.16
CA ILE A 372 -11.61 -7.32 11.97
C ILE A 372 -10.13 -7.65 11.74
N ALA A 373 -9.86 -8.92 11.41
CA ALA A 373 -8.60 -9.38 10.84
C ALA A 373 -8.82 -9.78 9.37
N VAL A 374 -7.81 -9.53 8.53
CA VAL A 374 -7.84 -9.81 7.09
C VAL A 374 -6.80 -10.89 6.78
N HIS A 375 -7.24 -11.97 6.14
CA HIS A 375 -6.38 -13.15 5.92
C HIS A 375 -6.48 -13.71 4.50
N HIS A 376 -5.33 -14.08 3.94
CA HIS A 376 -5.20 -14.80 2.66
C HIS A 376 -5.26 -16.32 2.89
N LEU A 377 -6.46 -16.83 3.16
CA LEU A 377 -6.68 -18.24 3.52
C LEU A 377 -6.66 -19.20 2.31
N ASP A 378 -6.90 -18.70 1.09
CA ASP A 378 -7.05 -19.52 -0.13
C ASP A 378 -5.70 -19.73 -0.86
N GLN A 379 -4.69 -20.19 -0.10
CA GLN A 379 -3.31 -20.34 -0.60
C GLN A 379 -3.14 -21.37 -1.74
N ARG A 380 -4.20 -22.13 -2.06
CA ARG A 380 -4.15 -23.16 -3.11
C ARG A 380 -4.67 -22.67 -4.46
N THR A 381 -5.55 -21.67 -4.50
CA THR A 381 -6.22 -21.28 -5.76
C THR A 381 -6.28 -19.78 -6.03
N ALA A 382 -6.15 -18.94 -4.99
CA ALA A 382 -6.11 -17.49 -5.11
C ALA A 382 -5.35 -16.86 -3.93
N LEU A 383 -4.02 -16.73 -4.04
CA LEU A 383 -3.20 -16.04 -3.03
C LEU A 383 -3.62 -14.59 -2.79
N SER A 384 -4.33 -13.97 -3.74
CA SER A 384 -4.86 -12.61 -3.63
C SER A 384 -6.33 -12.54 -3.20
N ARG A 385 -6.92 -13.62 -2.67
CA ARG A 385 -8.28 -13.58 -2.09
C ARG A 385 -8.22 -13.35 -0.59
N ILE A 386 -8.75 -12.22 -0.15
CA ILE A 386 -8.91 -11.93 1.27
C ILE A 386 -10.18 -12.58 1.85
N THR A 387 -10.08 -12.98 3.12
CA THR A 387 -11.21 -13.31 3.99
C THR A 387 -11.13 -12.39 5.22
N ALA A 388 -12.20 -11.64 5.48
CA ALA A 388 -12.32 -10.83 6.68
C ALA A 388 -12.97 -11.65 7.80
N ILE A 389 -12.37 -11.67 8.99
CA ILE A 389 -12.80 -12.46 10.16
C ILE A 389 -12.98 -11.53 11.36
N ALA A 390 -14.07 -11.71 12.10
CA ALA A 390 -14.30 -10.98 13.34
C ALA A 390 -13.34 -11.47 14.45
N MET A 391 -12.56 -10.55 15.03
CA MET A 391 -11.60 -10.86 16.11
C MET A 391 -12.26 -11.00 17.48
N LYS A 392 -13.47 -10.44 17.63
CA LYS A 392 -14.31 -10.45 18.82
C LYS A 392 -15.78 -10.40 18.37
N ASP A 393 -16.71 -10.51 19.30
CA ASP A 393 -18.11 -10.15 19.03
C ASP A 393 -18.20 -8.66 18.62
N ILE A 394 -19.02 -8.40 17.60
CA ILE A 394 -19.33 -7.08 17.06
C ILE A 394 -20.84 -6.91 17.11
N GLU A 395 -21.32 -5.90 17.83
CA GLU A 395 -22.74 -5.64 18.03
C GLU A 395 -23.34 -4.79 16.88
N PRO A 396 -24.67 -4.86 16.64
CA PRO A 396 -25.33 -4.02 15.64
C PRO A 396 -25.03 -2.54 15.87
N GLY A 397 -24.63 -1.83 14.82
CA GLY A 397 -24.23 -0.43 14.87
C GLY A 397 -22.76 -0.17 15.19
N GLU A 398 -21.97 -1.17 15.62
CA GLU A 398 -20.52 -1.03 15.74
C GLU A 398 -19.85 -0.95 14.35
N GLU A 399 -18.85 -0.08 14.23
CA GLU A 399 -18.02 0.05 13.04
C GLU A 399 -16.91 -1.02 13.00
N LEU A 400 -16.58 -1.47 11.80
CA LEU A 400 -15.55 -2.46 11.52
C LEU A 400 -14.21 -1.75 11.25
N PHE A 401 -13.18 -2.16 11.99
CA PHE A 401 -11.85 -1.57 11.98
C PHE A 401 -10.76 -2.63 11.81
N ILE A 402 -9.74 -2.26 11.04
CA ILE A 402 -8.43 -2.92 10.98
C ILE A 402 -7.36 -2.00 11.60
N THR A 403 -6.16 -2.52 11.83
CA THR A 403 -4.99 -1.67 12.10
C THR A 403 -4.23 -1.36 10.81
N TYR A 404 -3.65 -0.17 10.72
CA TYR A 404 -2.84 0.29 9.57
C TYR A 404 -1.34 0.34 9.91
N VAL A 405 -1.02 0.10 11.19
CA VAL A 405 0.30 0.23 11.81
C VAL A 405 0.52 -0.98 12.72
N ASN A 406 1.77 -1.24 13.08
CA ASN A 406 2.08 -2.36 13.95
C ASN A 406 1.43 -2.15 15.35
N PRO A 407 0.53 -3.04 15.82
CA PRO A 407 -0.10 -2.89 17.12
C PRO A 407 0.85 -3.05 18.32
N THR A 408 2.09 -3.53 18.13
CA THR A 408 3.09 -3.66 19.21
C THR A 408 3.88 -2.37 19.49
N MET A 409 3.78 -1.34 18.65
CA MET A 409 4.43 -0.05 18.84
C MET A 409 3.77 0.78 19.96
N SER A 410 4.50 1.75 20.53
CA SER A 410 3.98 2.72 21.52
C SER A 410 2.89 3.62 20.93
N VAL A 411 2.13 4.34 21.78
CA VAL A 411 1.06 5.24 21.30
C VAL A 411 1.61 6.38 20.44
N GLU A 412 2.80 6.89 20.77
CA GLU A 412 3.57 7.88 20.03
C GLU A 412 3.98 7.34 18.64
N GLN A 413 4.74 6.24 18.62
CA GLN A 413 5.18 5.59 17.37
C GLN A 413 4.03 5.27 16.43
N ARG A 414 2.91 4.73 16.95
CA ARG A 414 1.72 4.46 16.13
C ARG A 414 1.09 5.74 15.60
N ARG A 415 1.05 6.83 16.38
CA ARG A 415 0.50 8.12 15.92
C ARG A 415 1.37 8.75 14.84
N ASP A 416 2.69 8.63 14.95
CA ASP A 416 3.64 9.11 13.95
C ASP A 416 3.57 8.32 12.64
N GLU A 417 3.56 6.99 12.71
CA GLU A 417 3.36 6.15 11.53
C GLU A 417 1.98 6.38 10.89
N LEU A 418 0.96 6.78 11.67
CA LEU A 418 -0.36 7.13 11.14
C LEU A 418 -0.41 8.50 10.43
N GLN A 419 0.55 9.40 10.62
CA GLN A 419 0.53 10.73 9.97
C GLN A 419 0.49 10.62 8.44
N GLN A 420 1.19 9.63 7.86
CA GLN A 420 1.24 9.39 6.40
C GLN A 420 -0.12 9.09 5.76
N TRP A 421 -1.11 8.70 6.57
CA TRP A 421 -2.47 8.41 6.13
C TRP A 421 -3.37 9.65 6.06
N GLY A 422 -2.90 10.81 6.55
CA GLY A 422 -3.58 12.09 6.38
C GLY A 422 -4.92 12.26 7.11
N PHE A 423 -5.37 11.30 7.94
CA PHE A 423 -6.61 11.44 8.73
C PHE A 423 -6.41 12.16 10.08
N GLY A 424 -5.17 12.52 10.41
CA GLY A 424 -4.79 13.20 11.65
C GLY A 424 -4.59 12.25 12.84
N ARG A 425 -4.47 12.83 14.05
CA ARG A 425 -4.19 12.10 15.29
C ARG A 425 -5.21 10.99 15.56
N CYS A 426 -4.73 9.79 15.90
CA CYS A 426 -5.58 8.68 16.30
C CYS A 426 -6.16 8.88 17.72
N GLU A 427 -7.49 8.83 17.80
CA GLU A 427 -8.31 9.09 19.00
C GLU A 427 -9.07 7.81 19.44
N CYS A 428 -8.60 6.62 19.06
CA CYS A 428 -9.24 5.36 19.45
C CYS A 428 -9.12 5.09 20.96
N LYS A 429 -10.02 4.25 21.51
CA LYS A 429 -10.07 3.91 22.95
C LYS A 429 -8.72 3.51 23.54
N ARG A 430 -7.93 2.73 22.78
CA ARG A 430 -6.57 2.30 23.17
C ARG A 430 -5.60 3.47 23.27
N CYS A 431 -5.51 4.30 22.23
CA CYS A 431 -4.59 5.46 22.25
C CYS A 431 -4.93 6.45 23.36
N LEU A 432 -6.21 6.72 23.60
CA LEU A 432 -6.63 7.60 24.69
C LEU A 432 -6.36 7.00 26.09
N LYS A 433 -6.32 5.67 26.21
CA LYS A 433 -5.96 4.98 27.46
C LYS A 433 -4.46 5.06 27.71
N GLU A 434 -3.65 4.60 26.75
CA GLU A 434 -2.18 4.59 26.85
C GLU A 434 -1.62 6.01 27.07
N GLU A 435 -2.17 7.03 26.41
CA GLU A 435 -1.80 8.44 26.60
C GLU A 435 -2.05 8.95 28.03
N ARG A 436 -3.14 8.54 28.69
CA ARG A 436 -3.37 8.90 30.10
C ARG A 436 -2.40 8.18 31.02
N GLU A 437 -2.15 6.91 30.78
CA GLU A 437 -1.22 6.09 31.57
C GLU A 437 0.22 6.64 31.47
N GLU A 438 0.65 7.12 30.30
CA GLU A 438 1.94 7.81 30.12
C GLU A 438 2.01 9.16 30.86
N LEU A 439 0.92 9.94 30.89
CA LEU A 439 0.86 11.21 31.63
C LEU A 439 0.86 10.99 33.15
N GLU A 440 0.09 10.02 33.63
CA GLU A 440 0.04 9.62 35.05
C GLU A 440 1.42 9.14 35.52
N ALA A 441 2.08 8.27 34.76
CA ALA A 441 3.45 7.81 35.07
C ALA A 441 4.46 8.97 35.14
N LYS A 442 4.43 9.90 34.17
CA LYS A 442 5.29 11.11 34.19
C LYS A 442 5.01 11.99 35.43
N SER A 443 3.75 12.14 35.83
CA SER A 443 3.39 12.93 37.01
C SER A 443 3.90 12.32 38.33
N HIS A 444 3.90 10.99 38.45
CA HIS A 444 4.44 10.30 39.62
C HIS A 444 5.97 10.43 39.74
N MET A 445 6.70 10.39 38.62
CA MET A 445 8.17 10.56 38.63
C MET A 445 8.62 11.96 39.06
N VAL A 446 7.79 12.99 38.88
CA VAL A 446 8.06 14.36 39.36
C VAL A 446 7.71 14.52 40.85
N GLY A 447 6.89 13.63 41.42
CA GLY A 447 6.43 13.71 42.81
C GLY A 447 7.45 13.25 43.88
N GLU A 448 8.42 12.40 43.51
CA GLU A 448 9.39 11.80 44.44
C GLU A 448 10.79 12.44 44.39
N GLY A 449 11.01 13.41 43.51
CA GLY A 449 12.28 14.14 43.39
C GLY A 449 12.05 15.57 42.90
N GLY A 450 12.10 16.53 43.83
CA GLY A 450 12.03 17.95 43.50
C GLY A 450 13.31 18.44 42.81
N ASP A 451 13.40 18.24 41.50
CA ASP A 451 14.51 18.68 40.66
C ASP A 451 14.05 19.81 39.72
N GLU A 452 14.62 21.00 39.89
CA GLU A 452 14.19 22.23 39.19
C GLU A 452 14.40 22.16 37.66
N ASP A 453 15.24 21.25 37.17
CA ASP A 453 15.52 21.12 35.73
C ASP A 453 14.42 20.37 34.96
N LEU A 454 13.64 19.48 35.60
CA LEU A 454 12.49 18.83 34.96
C LEU A 454 11.36 19.82 34.66
N LEU A 455 11.13 20.80 35.55
CA LEU A 455 10.17 21.87 35.34
C LEU A 455 10.56 22.73 34.14
N LYS A 456 11.83 23.14 34.03
CA LYS A 456 12.36 23.90 32.89
C LYS A 456 12.19 23.15 31.56
N PHE A 457 12.46 21.83 31.55
CA PHE A 457 12.31 21.02 30.34
C PHE A 457 10.83 20.95 29.89
N SER A 458 9.91 20.69 30.83
CA SER A 458 8.47 20.67 30.54
C SER A 458 7.97 22.03 30.02
N GLN A 459 8.48 23.14 30.55
CA GLN A 459 8.06 24.48 30.17
C GLN A 459 8.58 24.85 28.77
N ALA A 460 9.80 24.45 28.41
CA ALA A 460 10.36 24.64 27.08
C ALA A 460 9.66 23.79 26.00
N ASP A 461 9.24 22.57 26.33
CA ASP A 461 8.46 21.73 25.42
C ASP A 461 7.02 22.25 25.26
N LEU A 462 6.36 22.69 26.34
CA LEU A 462 5.04 23.34 26.27
C LEU A 462 5.08 24.64 25.45
N GLU A 463 6.14 25.44 25.61
CA GLU A 463 6.35 26.66 24.83
C GLU A 463 6.60 26.32 23.34
N ARG A 464 7.29 25.22 23.04
CA ARG A 464 7.47 24.72 21.66
C ARG A 464 6.14 24.26 21.05
N GLU A 465 5.32 23.50 21.77
CA GLU A 465 3.99 23.07 21.31
C GLU A 465 3.05 24.27 21.09
N LEU A 466 3.07 25.27 21.99
CA LEU A 466 2.29 26.50 21.85
C LEU A 466 2.75 27.35 20.65
N LYS A 467 4.06 27.48 20.42
CA LYS A 467 4.63 28.15 19.24
C LYS A 467 4.24 27.47 17.93
N ILE A 468 4.31 26.13 17.89
CA ILE A 468 3.83 25.32 16.76
C ILE A 468 2.32 25.50 16.55
N GLY A 469 1.52 25.47 17.62
CA GLY A 469 0.06 25.64 17.56
C GLY A 469 -0.41 27.04 17.15
N LEU A 470 0.37 28.08 17.44
CA LEU A 470 0.09 29.47 17.10
C LEU A 470 0.76 29.94 15.79
N GLY A 471 1.60 29.10 15.17
CA GLY A 471 2.27 29.41 13.91
C GLY A 471 3.37 30.48 14.03
N VAL A 472 3.95 30.65 15.21
CA VAL A 472 5.04 31.59 15.49
C VAL A 472 6.32 30.78 15.72
N MET A 473 7.28 30.86 14.80
CA MET A 473 8.64 30.32 15.01
C MET A 473 9.47 31.26 15.89
#